data_AF-A0A087BP63-F1
#
_entry.id   AF-A0A087BP63-F1
#
_cell.length_a   1.000
_cell.length_b   1.000
_cell.length_c   1.000
_cell.angle_alpha   90.00
_cell.angle_beta   90.00
_cell.angle_gamma   90.00
#
_symmetry.space_group_name_H-M   'P 1'
#
loop_
_entity.id
_entity.type
_entity.pdbx_description
1 polymer ?
#
loop_
_entity_poly.entity_id
_entity_poly.type
_entity_poly.pdbx_seq_one_letter_code
_entity_poly.pdbx_strand_id
1 'polypeptide(L)'
;MSETSNKTRLEHDCIGQMEVPANVYWGIHTQRAIGNFPVSGITDSQHPELIRAYATVKRACAIANEELGLIDPAKAEAIRAACLEIEAGKLADQFPVDVMQGGAGTSSNMNMNEVIANRALEIAGHQRGDYTYIHPNDDVNESQSTNDTYPAACKLALIDAIGPLAESTKKLAKAFHDLADKHINDVTIGRTQLQDAVPMTYGQEFHAFATLLKSDLAAFDRVVPLLAQLNLGATAIGTGICADLRFRKSAIKHLAQITGLPVTAAPDPVAAMTDMARTWPRRLPSRASPCT
;
A
#
# COMPACT_ATOMS: atom_id res chain seq x y z
N MET A 1 -29.61 12.65 -24.49
CA MET A 1 -29.64 11.17 -24.57
C MET A 1 -28.86 10.79 -25.82
N SER A 2 -27.63 10.33 -25.67
CA SER A 2 -26.79 9.84 -26.76
C SER A 2 -26.56 8.36 -26.49
N GLU A 3 -27.22 7.52 -27.29
CA GLU A 3 -27.04 6.07 -27.33
C GLU A 3 -25.64 5.72 -27.84
N THR A 4 -24.61 5.85 -27.00
CA THR A 4 -23.49 4.93 -27.11
C THR A 4 -24.00 3.60 -26.57
N SER A 5 -24.37 2.68 -27.48
CA SER A 5 -24.58 1.27 -27.16
C SER A 5 -23.58 0.84 -26.08
N ASN A 6 -24.07 0.52 -24.88
CA ASN A 6 -23.28 0.00 -23.77
C ASN A 6 -22.75 -1.38 -24.17
N LYS A 7 -21.75 -1.41 -25.04
CA LYS A 7 -21.08 -2.64 -25.43
C LYS A 7 -20.49 -3.25 -24.16
N THR A 8 -20.91 -4.46 -23.86
CA THR A 8 -20.37 -5.27 -22.78
C THR A 8 -19.55 -6.41 -23.37
N ARG A 9 -18.67 -6.97 -22.54
CA ARG A 9 -18.01 -8.25 -22.78
C ARG A 9 -18.48 -9.22 -21.70
N LEU A 10 -18.71 -10.47 -22.08
CA LEU A 10 -19.11 -11.51 -21.15
C LEU A 10 -17.86 -12.13 -20.54
N GLU A 11 -17.76 -12.10 -19.22
CA GLU A 11 -16.68 -12.77 -18.47
C GLU A 11 -17.27 -13.90 -17.59
N HIS A 12 -16.40 -14.79 -17.12
CA HIS A 12 -16.78 -15.94 -16.31
C HIS A 12 -15.82 -16.10 -15.12
N ASP A 13 -16.38 -16.31 -13.93
CA ASP A 13 -15.66 -16.72 -12.71
C ASP A 13 -16.31 -17.94 -12.07
N CYS A 14 -15.89 -18.32 -10.86
CA CYS A 14 -16.43 -19.48 -10.17
C CYS A 14 -17.92 -19.35 -9.76
N ILE A 15 -18.47 -18.14 -9.74
CA ILE A 15 -19.88 -17.88 -9.42
C ILE A 15 -20.74 -17.98 -10.70
N GLY A 16 -20.15 -17.70 -11.86
CA GLY A 16 -20.77 -17.85 -13.17
C GLY A 16 -20.40 -16.72 -14.11
N GLN A 17 -21.29 -16.43 -15.06
CA GLN A 17 -21.07 -15.38 -16.06
C GLN A 17 -21.63 -14.02 -15.61
N MET A 18 -21.00 -12.93 -16.07
CA MET A 18 -21.50 -11.57 -15.88
C MET A 18 -21.01 -10.68 -17.03
N GLU A 19 -21.84 -9.71 -17.40
CA GLU A 19 -21.46 -8.67 -18.35
C GLU A 19 -20.62 -7.58 -17.69
N VAL A 20 -19.50 -7.24 -18.31
CA VAL A 20 -18.59 -6.16 -17.90
C VAL A 20 -18.55 -5.11 -19.02
N PRO A 21 -18.56 -3.80 -18.75
CA PRO A 21 -18.45 -2.78 -19.79
C PRO A 21 -17.20 -3.00 -20.68
N ALA A 22 -17.34 -2.95 -22.00
CA ALA A 22 -16.23 -3.29 -22.90
C ALA A 22 -15.09 -2.25 -22.88
N ASN A 23 -15.37 -1.02 -22.44
CA ASN A 23 -14.43 0.10 -22.41
C ASN A 23 -13.60 0.19 -21.12
N VAL A 24 -13.79 -0.70 -20.14
CA VAL A 24 -13.07 -0.69 -18.86
C VAL A 24 -12.00 -1.79 -18.82
N TYR A 25 -11.02 -1.64 -17.93
CA TYR A 25 -9.92 -2.61 -17.76
C TYR A 25 -10.15 -3.61 -16.63
N TRP A 26 -11.00 -3.30 -15.65
CA TRP A 26 -11.35 -4.27 -14.61
C TRP A 26 -12.25 -5.38 -15.17
N GLY A 27 -12.26 -6.54 -14.53
CA GLY A 27 -12.99 -7.73 -14.96
C GLY A 27 -14.17 -8.07 -14.05
N ILE A 28 -14.60 -9.33 -14.12
CA ILE A 28 -15.79 -9.82 -13.43
C ILE A 28 -15.73 -9.72 -11.90
N HIS A 29 -14.59 -9.98 -11.26
CA HIS A 29 -14.50 -9.94 -9.80
C HIS A 29 -14.71 -8.51 -9.30
N THR A 30 -14.12 -7.55 -10.01
CA THR A 30 -14.34 -6.12 -9.74
C THR A 30 -15.77 -5.71 -10.01
N GLN A 31 -16.35 -6.16 -11.13
CA GLN A 31 -17.74 -5.84 -11.48
C GLN A 31 -18.72 -6.33 -10.40
N ARG A 32 -18.48 -7.52 -9.82
CA ARG A 32 -19.23 -8.02 -8.67
C ARG A 32 -18.99 -7.18 -7.42
N ALA A 33 -17.74 -6.81 -7.13
CA ALA A 33 -17.41 -5.99 -5.96
C ALA A 33 -18.11 -4.63 -5.97
N ILE A 34 -18.20 -3.97 -7.14
CA ILE A 34 -18.96 -2.72 -7.32
C ILE A 34 -20.43 -2.91 -6.90
N GLY A 35 -21.05 -4.03 -7.29
CA GLY A 35 -22.44 -4.34 -6.92
C GLY A 35 -22.61 -4.77 -5.46
N ASN A 36 -21.61 -5.43 -4.88
CA ASN A 36 -21.69 -5.99 -3.52
C ASN A 36 -21.40 -4.96 -2.43
N PHE A 37 -20.59 -3.93 -2.71
CA PHE A 37 -20.08 -3.01 -1.69
C PHE A 37 -20.35 -1.51 -1.97
N PRO A 38 -21.59 -1.06 -2.24
CA PRO A 38 -21.90 0.37 -2.37
C PRO A 38 -22.08 1.01 -0.99
N VAL A 39 -21.01 1.10 -0.19
CA VAL A 39 -21.11 1.43 1.25
C VAL A 39 -20.77 2.89 1.55
N SER A 40 -19.55 3.33 1.21
CA SER A 40 -19.04 4.64 1.61
C SER A 40 -19.09 5.67 0.47
N GLY A 41 -19.04 5.20 -0.79
CA GLY A 41 -18.85 6.06 -1.96
C GLY A 41 -17.41 6.55 -2.13
N ILE A 42 -16.49 6.12 -1.26
CA ILE A 42 -15.05 6.36 -1.37
C ILE A 42 -14.43 5.14 -2.04
N THR A 43 -13.84 5.34 -3.20
CA THR A 43 -13.24 4.26 -4.01
C THR A 43 -11.73 4.21 -3.83
N ASP A 44 -11.13 3.05 -4.09
CA ASP A 44 -9.66 2.88 -4.09
C ASP A 44 -8.95 3.86 -5.04
N SER A 45 -9.62 4.24 -6.14
CA SER A 45 -9.14 5.25 -7.09
C SER A 45 -8.96 6.65 -6.49
N GLN A 46 -9.57 6.97 -5.34
CA GLN A 46 -9.33 8.21 -4.59
C GLN A 46 -8.05 8.16 -3.74
N HIS A 47 -7.38 7.01 -3.69
CA HIS A 47 -6.15 6.77 -2.95
C HIS A 47 -5.00 6.40 -3.90
N PRO A 48 -4.47 7.37 -4.67
CA PRO A 48 -3.45 7.09 -5.70
C PRO A 48 -2.17 6.49 -5.14
N GLU A 49 -1.81 6.78 -3.89
CA GLU A 49 -0.66 6.18 -3.21
C GLU A 49 -0.84 4.66 -3.04
N LEU A 50 -2.05 4.20 -2.73
CA LEU A 50 -2.37 2.77 -2.61
C LEU A 50 -2.27 2.09 -3.98
N ILE A 51 -2.87 2.68 -5.01
CA ILE A 51 -2.84 2.15 -6.38
C ILE A 51 -1.41 2.03 -6.90
N ARG A 52 -0.60 3.09 -6.73
CA ARG A 52 0.82 3.07 -7.11
C ARG A 52 1.60 2.00 -6.34
N ALA A 53 1.47 1.97 -5.01
CA ALA A 53 2.15 0.99 -4.18
C ALA A 53 1.79 -0.46 -4.55
N TYR A 54 0.52 -0.71 -4.87
CA TYR A 54 0.05 -2.03 -5.24
C TYR A 54 0.60 -2.45 -6.62
N ALA A 55 0.60 -1.55 -7.61
CA ALA A 55 1.24 -1.81 -8.91
C ALA A 55 2.75 -2.09 -8.75
N THR A 56 3.43 -1.38 -7.84
CA THR A 56 4.84 -1.65 -7.51
C THR A 56 5.07 -3.02 -6.88
N VAL A 57 4.19 -3.46 -5.97
CA VAL A 57 4.23 -4.84 -5.45
C VAL A 57 4.05 -5.85 -6.59
N LYS A 58 3.05 -5.66 -7.46
CA LYS A 58 2.80 -6.57 -8.60
C LYS A 58 3.97 -6.61 -9.57
N ARG A 59 4.61 -5.47 -9.85
CA ARG A 59 5.82 -5.38 -10.68
C ARG A 59 6.99 -6.16 -10.08
N ALA A 60 7.22 -6.03 -8.77
CA ALA A 60 8.27 -6.79 -8.08
C ALA A 60 8.00 -8.31 -8.12
N CYS A 61 6.75 -8.72 -7.94
CA CYS A 61 6.35 -10.13 -8.04
C CYS A 61 6.52 -10.69 -9.46
N ALA A 62 6.16 -9.94 -10.50
CA ALA A 62 6.34 -10.36 -11.89
C ALA A 62 7.82 -10.57 -12.24
N ILE A 63 8.70 -9.65 -11.81
CA ILE A 63 10.16 -9.79 -11.99
C ILE A 63 10.68 -11.01 -11.24
N ALA A 64 10.22 -11.25 -10.01
CA ALA A 64 10.63 -12.41 -9.23
C ALA A 64 10.19 -13.73 -9.87
N ASN A 65 8.96 -13.80 -10.37
CA ASN A 65 8.47 -14.98 -11.07
C ASN A 65 9.23 -15.24 -12.37
N GLU A 66 9.57 -14.20 -13.13
CA GLU A 66 10.39 -14.33 -14.35
C GLU A 66 11.81 -14.82 -14.01
N GLU A 67 12.46 -14.23 -12.99
CA GLU A 67 13.80 -14.66 -12.53
C GLU A 67 13.82 -16.14 -12.15
N LEU A 68 12.71 -16.66 -11.62
CA LEU A 68 12.56 -18.04 -11.19
C LEU A 68 12.05 -18.98 -12.29
N GLY A 69 11.71 -18.45 -13.47
CA GLY A 69 11.17 -19.22 -14.60
C GLY A 69 9.73 -19.71 -14.39
N LEU A 70 8.96 -19.04 -13.53
CA LEU A 70 7.57 -19.39 -13.20
C LEU A 70 6.56 -18.74 -14.16
N ILE A 71 6.96 -17.68 -14.85
CA ILE A 71 6.16 -17.00 -15.86
C ILE A 71 6.98 -16.81 -17.14
N ASP A 72 6.32 -16.86 -18.28
CA ASP A 72 6.94 -16.59 -19.58
C ASP A 72 7.48 -15.14 -19.64
N PRO A 73 8.72 -14.91 -20.14
CA PRO A 73 9.31 -13.57 -20.19
C PRO A 73 8.50 -12.53 -20.96
N ALA A 74 7.79 -12.91 -22.03
CA ALA A 74 6.98 -11.97 -22.79
C ALA A 74 5.76 -11.51 -21.99
N LYS A 75 5.12 -12.43 -21.24
CA LYS A 75 4.04 -12.07 -20.31
C LYS A 75 4.55 -11.19 -19.19
N ALA A 76 5.70 -11.54 -18.59
CA ALA A 76 6.31 -10.76 -17.53
C ALA A 76 6.60 -9.32 -17.97
N GLU A 77 7.12 -9.14 -19.19
CA GLU A 77 7.38 -7.81 -19.75
C GLU A 77 6.10 -7.00 -19.94
N ALA A 78 5.04 -7.60 -20.50
CA ALA A 78 3.76 -6.93 -20.67
C ALA A 78 3.14 -6.52 -19.32
N ILE A 79 3.24 -7.38 -18.30
CA ILE A 79 2.79 -7.10 -16.92
C ILE A 79 3.60 -5.96 -16.31
N ARG A 80 4.93 -5.98 -16.44
CA ARG A 80 5.80 -4.88 -15.96
C ARG A 80 5.43 -3.55 -16.60
N ALA A 81 5.21 -3.54 -17.91
CA ALA A 81 4.84 -2.34 -18.65
C ALA A 81 3.48 -1.79 -18.19
N ALA A 82 2.48 -2.66 -17.97
CA ALA A 82 1.20 -2.26 -17.41
C ALA A 82 1.34 -1.67 -15.99
N CYS A 83 2.13 -2.30 -15.11
CA CYS A 83 2.40 -1.77 -13.77
C CYS A 83 3.06 -0.38 -13.83
N LEU A 84 4.06 -0.19 -14.71
CA LEU A 84 4.73 1.10 -14.88
C LEU A 84 3.76 2.21 -15.31
N GLU A 85 2.77 1.90 -16.14
CA GLU A 85 1.73 2.87 -16.52
C GLU A 85 0.84 3.27 -15.36
N ILE A 86 0.42 2.30 -14.53
CA ILE A 86 -0.38 2.55 -13.33
C ILE A 86 0.42 3.35 -12.31
N GLU A 87 1.70 3.02 -12.10
CA GLU A 87 2.60 3.77 -11.22
C GLU A 87 2.78 5.23 -11.68
N ALA A 88 2.75 5.47 -12.99
CA ALA A 88 2.78 6.80 -13.58
C ALA A 88 1.43 7.56 -13.50
N GLY A 89 0.42 6.98 -12.85
CA GLY A 89 -0.90 7.58 -12.67
C GLY A 89 -1.86 7.40 -13.85
N LYS A 90 -1.52 6.58 -14.85
CA LYS A 90 -2.49 6.20 -15.89
C LYS A 90 -3.53 5.24 -15.30
N LEU A 91 -4.67 5.13 -15.96
CA LEU A 91 -5.76 4.21 -15.57
C LEU A 91 -6.35 4.48 -14.17
N ALA A 92 -6.20 5.70 -13.64
CA ALA A 92 -6.65 6.05 -12.30
C ALA A 92 -8.15 5.81 -12.07
N ASP A 93 -8.97 5.88 -13.13
CA ASP A 93 -10.41 5.63 -13.12
C ASP A 93 -10.79 4.13 -13.15
N GLN A 94 -9.80 3.22 -13.21
CA GLN A 94 -10.02 1.77 -13.35
C GLN A 94 -10.07 1.01 -12.02
N PHE A 95 -10.10 1.73 -10.89
CA PHE A 95 -10.12 1.15 -9.54
C PHE A 95 -11.38 1.54 -8.76
N PRO A 96 -12.59 1.10 -9.18
CA PRO A 96 -13.86 1.59 -8.66
C PRO A 96 -14.34 0.88 -7.37
N VAL A 97 -13.55 -0.04 -6.80
CA VAL A 97 -13.95 -0.76 -5.59
C VAL A 97 -14.03 0.19 -4.39
N ASP A 98 -15.08 0.08 -3.58
CA ASP A 98 -15.26 0.84 -2.35
C ASP A 98 -14.25 0.40 -1.29
N VAL A 99 -13.70 1.36 -0.53
CA VAL A 99 -12.75 1.08 0.55
C VAL A 99 -13.37 0.23 1.67
N MET A 100 -14.69 0.28 1.84
CA MET A 100 -15.47 -0.52 2.79
C MET A 100 -15.96 -1.83 2.15
N GLN A 101 -15.01 -2.63 1.65
CA GLN A 101 -15.27 -3.95 1.07
C GLN A 101 -15.14 -5.09 2.09
N GLY A 102 -15.84 -6.20 1.81
CA GLY A 102 -15.63 -7.47 2.51
C GLY A 102 -14.38 -8.22 2.01
N GLY A 103 -13.98 -9.27 2.72
CA GLY A 103 -12.99 -10.23 2.21
C GLY A 103 -11.52 -9.78 2.29
N ALA A 104 -11.15 -8.98 3.28
CA ALA A 104 -9.74 -8.66 3.60
C ALA A 104 -8.93 -8.00 2.45
N GLY A 105 -9.60 -7.28 1.55
CA GLY A 105 -8.96 -6.63 0.40
C GLY A 105 -8.94 -7.46 -0.88
N THR A 106 -9.62 -8.62 -0.92
CA THR A 106 -9.62 -9.50 -2.11
C THR A 106 -10.21 -8.79 -3.33
N SER A 107 -11.22 -7.94 -3.16
CA SER A 107 -11.76 -7.18 -4.29
C SER A 107 -10.75 -6.18 -4.84
N SER A 108 -10.00 -5.46 -4.01
CA SER A 108 -8.90 -4.60 -4.49
C SER A 108 -7.78 -5.39 -5.15
N ASN A 109 -7.39 -6.55 -4.59
CA ASN A 109 -6.36 -7.40 -5.19
C ASN A 109 -6.79 -7.88 -6.58
N MET A 110 -8.01 -8.39 -6.70
CA MET A 110 -8.53 -8.86 -7.97
C MET A 110 -8.74 -7.72 -8.95
N ASN A 111 -9.16 -6.54 -8.50
CA ASN A 111 -9.22 -5.35 -9.35
C ASN A 111 -7.86 -4.99 -9.91
N MET A 112 -6.82 -4.97 -9.07
CA MET A 112 -5.45 -4.73 -9.53
C MET A 112 -5.00 -5.80 -10.54
N ASN A 113 -5.26 -7.08 -10.25
CA ASN A 113 -4.92 -8.18 -11.15
C ASN A 113 -5.62 -8.07 -12.51
N GLU A 114 -6.93 -7.81 -12.54
CA GLU A 114 -7.73 -7.72 -13.76
C GLU A 114 -7.32 -6.50 -14.60
N VAL A 115 -7.09 -5.34 -13.98
CA VAL A 115 -6.66 -4.14 -14.69
C VAL A 115 -5.27 -4.35 -15.31
N ILE A 116 -4.31 -4.89 -14.55
CA ILE A 116 -2.98 -5.22 -15.05
C ILE A 116 -3.08 -6.25 -16.18
N ALA A 117 -3.83 -7.34 -16.01
CA ALA A 117 -3.97 -8.38 -17.02
C ALA A 117 -4.52 -7.83 -18.33
N ASN A 118 -5.64 -7.09 -18.28
CA ASN A 118 -6.24 -6.50 -19.47
C ASN A 118 -5.36 -5.45 -20.13
N ARG A 119 -4.61 -4.67 -19.34
CA ARG A 119 -3.67 -3.71 -19.91
C ARG A 119 -2.47 -4.40 -20.56
N ALA A 120 -1.95 -5.45 -19.93
CA ALA A 120 -0.86 -6.26 -20.47
C ALA A 120 -1.28 -6.99 -21.76
N LEU A 121 -2.53 -7.48 -21.83
CA LEU A 121 -3.11 -8.03 -23.06
C LEU A 121 -3.06 -7.03 -24.21
N GLU A 122 -3.51 -5.79 -23.99
CA GLU A 122 -3.45 -4.75 -25.03
C GLU A 122 -2.02 -4.44 -25.46
N ILE A 123 -1.07 -4.36 -24.51
CA ILE A 123 0.35 -4.15 -24.80
C ILE A 123 0.91 -5.28 -25.66
N ALA A 124 0.46 -6.51 -25.43
CA ALA A 124 0.81 -7.69 -26.21
C ALA A 124 0.02 -7.82 -27.53
N GLY A 125 -0.90 -6.90 -27.84
CA GLY A 125 -1.71 -6.93 -29.06
C GLY A 125 -2.95 -7.85 -29.00
N HIS A 126 -3.34 -8.28 -27.80
CA HIS A 126 -4.52 -9.09 -27.54
C HIS A 126 -5.72 -8.22 -27.12
N GLN A 127 -6.93 -8.79 -27.23
CA GLN A 127 -8.15 -8.13 -26.76
C GLN A 127 -8.31 -8.26 -25.25
N ARG A 128 -8.96 -7.28 -24.62
CA ARG A 128 -9.35 -7.38 -23.20
C ARG A 128 -10.27 -8.59 -22.99
N GLY A 129 -10.04 -9.32 -21.90
CA GLY A 129 -10.74 -10.55 -21.57
C GLY A 129 -10.17 -11.81 -22.22
N ASP A 130 -9.14 -11.71 -23.08
CA ASP A 130 -8.42 -12.88 -23.61
C ASP A 130 -7.46 -13.47 -22.57
N TYR A 131 -8.03 -13.94 -21.46
CA TYR A 131 -7.28 -14.49 -20.33
C TYR A 131 -6.64 -15.86 -20.63
N THR A 132 -6.78 -16.37 -21.85
CA THR A 132 -6.01 -17.53 -22.32
C THR A 132 -4.54 -17.18 -22.55
N TYR A 133 -4.23 -15.90 -22.77
CA TYR A 133 -2.88 -15.40 -22.96
C TYR A 133 -2.28 -14.86 -21.66
N ILE A 134 -2.92 -13.89 -21.00
CA ILE A 134 -2.51 -13.36 -19.68
C ILE A 134 -3.69 -13.45 -18.72
N HIS A 135 -3.59 -14.34 -17.73
CA HIS A 135 -4.63 -14.58 -16.74
C HIS A 135 -4.41 -13.73 -15.47
N PRO A 136 -5.46 -13.08 -14.91
CA PRO A 136 -5.33 -12.27 -13.71
C PRO A 136 -4.86 -13.07 -12.49
N ASN A 137 -5.22 -14.36 -12.37
CA ASN A 137 -4.75 -15.19 -11.26
C ASN A 137 -3.44 -15.93 -11.57
N ASP A 138 -3.32 -16.50 -12.77
CA ASP A 138 -2.28 -17.51 -13.06
C ASP A 138 -0.99 -16.85 -13.57
N ASP A 139 -1.09 -15.60 -14.05
CA ASP A 139 0.08 -14.83 -14.50
C ASP A 139 0.31 -13.63 -13.58
N VAL A 140 -0.70 -12.77 -13.37
CA VAL A 140 -0.52 -11.54 -12.57
C VAL A 140 -0.43 -11.82 -11.07
N ASN A 141 -1.18 -12.80 -10.56
CA ASN A 141 -1.21 -13.18 -9.15
C ASN A 141 -0.39 -14.44 -8.85
N GLU A 142 0.47 -14.88 -9.77
CA GLU A 142 1.30 -16.06 -9.60
C GLU A 142 2.19 -15.94 -8.35
N SER A 143 2.24 -17.01 -7.55
CA SER A 143 2.95 -17.08 -6.25
C SER A 143 2.48 -16.10 -5.15
N GLN A 144 1.31 -15.49 -5.30
CA GLN A 144 0.81 -14.44 -4.39
C GLN A 144 -0.52 -14.79 -3.73
N SER A 145 -0.86 -14.09 -2.65
CA SER A 145 -2.21 -14.04 -2.09
C SER A 145 -2.66 -12.58 -1.92
N THR A 146 -3.96 -12.34 -1.78
CA THR A 146 -4.43 -11.06 -1.23
C THR A 146 -3.79 -10.78 0.12
N ASN A 147 -3.67 -11.81 0.96
CA ASN A 147 -3.31 -11.67 2.37
C ASN A 147 -1.84 -11.25 2.58
N ASP A 148 -0.99 -11.36 1.56
CA ASP A 148 0.39 -10.88 1.61
C ASP A 148 0.69 -9.70 0.67
N THR A 149 -0.07 -9.52 -0.41
CA THR A 149 0.10 -8.39 -1.32
C THR A 149 -0.66 -7.13 -0.89
N TYR A 150 -1.91 -7.26 -0.43
CA TYR A 150 -2.70 -6.09 -0.01
C TYR A 150 -2.09 -5.40 1.22
N PRO A 151 -1.73 -6.11 2.32
CA PRO A 151 -1.05 -5.48 3.45
C PRO A 151 0.30 -4.87 3.07
N ALA A 152 1.04 -5.50 2.14
CA ALA A 152 2.30 -4.95 1.64
C ALA A 152 2.10 -3.62 0.92
N ALA A 153 1.12 -3.54 0.01
CA ALA A 153 0.76 -2.32 -0.69
C ALA A 153 0.31 -1.21 0.28
N CYS A 154 -0.55 -1.54 1.26
CA CYS A 154 -1.00 -0.59 2.27
C CYS A 154 0.17 -0.01 3.09
N LYS A 155 1.12 -0.86 3.53
CA LYS A 155 2.29 -0.40 4.29
C LYS A 155 3.19 0.52 3.47
N LEU A 156 3.40 0.21 2.18
CA LEU A 156 4.17 1.08 1.28
C LEU A 156 3.45 2.41 1.03
N ALA A 157 2.13 2.40 0.81
CA ALA A 157 1.34 3.62 0.65
C ALA A 157 1.39 4.51 1.90
N LEU A 158 1.40 3.92 3.10
CA LEU A 158 1.59 4.65 4.35
C LEU A 158 2.99 5.28 4.45
N ILE A 159 4.03 4.60 4.00
CA ILE A 159 5.39 5.17 3.92
C ILE A 159 5.40 6.39 3.00
N ASP A 160 4.78 6.29 1.83
CA ASP A 160 4.67 7.40 0.89
C ASP A 160 3.91 8.60 1.49
N ALA A 161 2.82 8.34 2.22
CA ALA A 161 2.01 9.36 2.88
C ALA A 161 2.73 10.06 4.05
N ILE A 162 3.72 9.40 4.68
CA ILE A 162 4.51 10.00 5.76
C ILE A 162 5.34 11.19 5.26
N GLY A 163 5.86 11.15 4.03
CA GLY A 163 6.69 12.23 3.48
C GLY A 163 5.99 13.60 3.47
N PRO A 164 4.83 13.75 2.78
CA PRO A 164 4.05 14.99 2.78
C PRO A 164 3.59 15.42 4.19
N LEU A 165 3.25 14.46 5.06
CA LEU A 165 2.87 14.74 6.44
C LEU A 165 4.05 15.31 7.24
N ALA A 166 5.23 14.72 7.13
CA ALA A 166 6.45 15.17 7.79
C ALA A 166 6.84 16.59 7.32
N GLU A 167 6.79 16.86 6.01
CA GLU A 167 7.09 18.19 5.48
C GLU A 167 6.10 19.25 5.98
N SER A 168 4.82 18.92 6.05
CA SER A 168 3.79 19.82 6.60
C SER A 168 3.99 20.06 8.10
N THR A 169 4.30 19.00 8.85
CA THR A 169 4.59 19.05 10.29
C THR A 169 5.83 19.91 10.58
N LYS A 170 6.87 19.78 9.76
CA LYS A 170 8.09 20.60 9.85
C LYS A 170 7.82 22.08 9.61
N LYS A 171 7.00 22.42 8.62
CA LYS A 171 6.57 23.81 8.37
C LYS A 171 5.80 24.37 9.58
N LEU A 172 4.88 23.60 10.15
CA LEU A 172 4.12 24.00 11.33
C LEU A 172 5.02 24.18 12.57
N ALA A 173 5.95 23.25 12.80
CA ALA A 173 6.91 23.33 13.90
C ALA A 173 7.79 24.59 13.78
N LYS A 174 8.22 24.95 12.57
CA LYS A 174 8.96 26.18 12.33
C LYS A 174 8.11 27.41 12.63
N ALA A 175 6.86 27.45 12.17
CA ALA A 175 5.96 28.58 12.41
C ALA A 175 5.73 28.82 13.91
N PHE A 176 5.54 27.76 14.70
CA PHE A 176 5.44 27.88 16.16
C PHE A 176 6.75 28.34 16.80
N HIS A 177 7.90 27.91 16.31
CA HIS A 177 9.18 28.38 16.81
C HIS A 177 9.40 29.88 16.52
N ASP A 178 9.10 30.33 15.30
CA ASP A 178 9.22 31.75 14.93
C ASP A 178 8.27 32.62 15.79
N LEU A 179 7.07 32.10 16.11
CA LEU A 179 6.13 32.77 17.00
C LEU A 179 6.62 32.77 18.46
N ALA A 180 7.26 31.69 18.90
CA ALA A 180 7.87 31.61 20.22
C ALA A 180 8.96 32.68 20.40
N ASP A 181 9.85 32.82 19.42
CA ASP A 181 10.93 33.80 19.43
C ASP A 181 10.38 35.23 19.48
N LYS A 182 9.31 35.51 18.73
CA LYS A 182 8.63 36.81 18.72
C LYS A 182 8.03 37.18 20.09
N HIS A 183 7.52 36.20 20.83
CA HIS A 183 6.79 36.41 22.09
C HIS A 183 7.58 35.97 23.33
N ILE A 184 8.91 35.91 23.23
CA ILE A 184 9.80 35.42 24.30
C ILE A 184 9.66 36.21 25.61
N ASN A 185 9.35 37.50 25.53
CA ASN A 185 9.24 38.41 26.68
C ASN A 185 7.79 38.72 27.08
N ASP A 186 6.79 38.16 26.39
CA ASP A 186 5.38 38.47 26.63
C ASP A 186 4.84 37.57 27.75
N VAL A 187 4.79 38.12 28.97
CA VAL A 187 4.35 37.40 30.17
C VAL A 187 2.85 37.13 30.13
N THR A 188 2.49 35.91 30.51
CA THR A 188 1.10 35.43 30.67
C THR A 188 0.97 34.58 31.93
N ILE A 189 -0.26 34.23 32.30
CA ILE A 189 -0.55 33.31 33.41
C ILE A 189 -0.68 31.89 32.87
N GLY A 190 0.17 30.98 33.36
CA GLY A 190 0.03 29.55 33.07
C GLY A 190 -1.22 29.00 33.74
N ARG A 191 -1.84 27.98 33.15
CA ARG A 191 -3.04 27.33 33.70
C ARG A 191 -2.86 25.82 33.82
N THR A 192 -3.24 25.27 34.97
CA THR A 192 -3.32 23.83 35.20
C THR A 192 -4.75 23.50 35.63
N GLN A 193 -5.35 22.44 35.04
CA GLN A 193 -6.77 22.14 35.22
C GLN A 193 -7.71 23.34 34.90
N LEU A 194 -7.32 24.17 33.92
CA LEU A 194 -8.00 25.42 33.56
C LEU A 194 -8.05 26.49 34.67
N GLN A 195 -7.30 26.31 35.77
CA GLN A 195 -7.17 27.29 36.85
C GLN A 195 -5.84 28.03 36.76
N ASP A 196 -5.80 29.28 37.22
CA ASP A 196 -4.58 30.10 37.25
C ASP A 196 -3.50 29.43 38.12
N ALA A 197 -2.27 29.39 37.60
CA ALA A 197 -1.13 28.77 38.26
C ALA A 197 -0.02 29.80 38.51
N VAL A 198 1.10 29.71 37.79
CA VAL A 198 2.26 30.60 37.93
C VAL A 198 2.58 31.29 36.60
N PRO A 199 3.25 32.46 36.61
CA PRO A 199 3.62 33.16 35.38
C PRO A 199 4.53 32.35 34.47
N MET A 200 4.36 32.56 33.16
CA MET A 200 5.22 32.07 32.08
C MET A 200 5.21 33.09 30.94
N THR A 201 5.89 32.84 29.82
CA THR A 201 5.76 33.67 28.61
C THR A 201 5.04 32.92 27.50
N TYR A 202 4.36 33.65 26.62
CA TYR A 202 3.80 33.05 25.40
C TYR A 202 4.89 32.40 24.54
N GLY A 203 6.13 32.94 24.58
CA GLY A 203 7.28 32.29 23.98
C GLY A 203 7.54 30.88 24.52
N GLN A 204 7.48 30.67 25.84
CA GLN A 204 7.61 29.34 26.44
C GLN A 204 6.50 28.39 25.98
N GLU A 205 5.25 28.87 25.90
CA GLU A 205 4.09 28.08 25.46
C GLU A 205 4.22 27.65 23.99
N PHE A 206 4.48 28.59 23.07
CA PHE A 206 4.64 28.26 21.65
C PHE A 206 5.88 27.41 21.36
N HIS A 207 6.97 27.61 22.12
CA HIS A 207 8.15 26.76 22.02
C HIS A 207 7.79 25.31 22.39
N ALA A 208 6.95 25.09 23.40
CA ALA A 208 6.49 23.75 23.76
C ALA A 208 5.73 23.07 22.61
N PHE A 209 4.82 23.78 21.92
CA PHE A 209 4.15 23.23 20.73
C PHE A 209 5.13 22.84 19.62
N ALA A 210 6.12 23.70 19.34
CA ALA A 210 7.18 23.39 18.37
C ALA A 210 8.00 22.15 18.79
N THR A 211 8.32 22.01 20.08
CA THR A 211 9.04 20.84 20.62
C THR A 211 8.25 19.54 20.48
N LEU A 212 6.93 19.57 20.71
CA LEU A 212 6.07 18.39 20.55
C LEU A 212 6.05 17.93 19.08
N LEU A 213 5.87 18.86 18.13
CA LEU A 213 5.89 18.54 16.70
C LEU A 213 7.25 18.00 16.23
N LYS A 214 8.37 18.50 16.78
CA LYS A 214 9.71 17.94 16.52
C LYS A 214 9.83 16.49 17.00
N SER A 215 9.16 16.14 18.10
CA SER A 215 9.14 14.79 18.65
C SER A 215 8.29 13.85 17.79
N ASP A 216 7.19 14.34 17.21
CA ASP A 216 6.37 13.60 16.24
C ASP A 216 7.13 13.33 14.94
N LEU A 217 7.89 14.31 14.43
CA LEU A 217 8.79 14.10 13.27
C LEU A 217 9.79 12.96 13.52
N ALA A 218 10.42 12.91 14.70
CA ALA A 218 11.30 11.82 15.08
C ALA A 218 10.55 10.47 15.25
N ALA A 219 9.24 10.48 15.47
CA ALA A 219 8.42 9.27 15.46
C ALA A 219 8.18 8.75 14.04
N PHE A 220 7.98 9.63 13.05
CA PHE A 220 7.83 9.25 11.65
C PHE A 220 9.08 8.53 11.11
N ASP A 221 10.28 9.01 11.39
CA ASP A 221 11.52 8.34 10.97
C ASP A 221 11.66 6.93 11.56
N ARG A 222 11.13 6.71 12.78
CA ARG A 222 11.16 5.42 13.47
C ARG A 222 10.14 4.43 12.91
N VAL A 223 9.03 4.89 12.33
CA VAL A 223 7.96 4.00 11.86
C VAL A 223 8.24 3.46 10.45
N VAL A 224 8.97 4.19 9.60
CA VAL A 224 9.25 3.76 8.22
C VAL A 224 9.91 2.37 8.15
N PRO A 225 10.98 2.05 8.92
CA PRO A 225 11.57 0.71 8.90
C PRO A 225 10.62 -0.40 9.39
N LEU A 226 9.66 -0.07 10.26
CA LEU A 226 8.66 -1.01 10.77
C LEU A 226 7.60 -1.31 9.71
N LEU A 227 7.17 -0.29 8.97
CA LEU A 227 6.26 -0.43 7.83
C LEU A 227 6.93 -1.15 6.65
N ALA A 228 8.23 -0.94 6.43
CA ALA A 228 8.99 -1.58 5.37
C ALA A 228 9.24 -3.09 5.61
N GLN A 229 8.77 -3.64 6.73
CA GLN A 229 8.80 -5.06 7.00
C GLN A 229 7.51 -5.76 6.58
N LEU A 230 7.60 -6.57 5.54
CA LEU A 230 6.46 -7.07 4.79
C LEU A 230 6.28 -8.58 4.94
N ASN A 231 5.02 -9.01 4.92
CA ASN A 231 4.66 -10.43 4.82
C ASN A 231 4.63 -10.93 3.36
N LEU A 232 5.02 -10.11 2.37
CA LEU A 232 5.05 -10.52 0.96
C LEU A 232 5.76 -11.87 0.74
N GLY A 233 5.13 -12.77 -0.03
CA GLY A 233 5.59 -14.13 -0.26
C GLY A 233 5.21 -15.12 0.86
N ALA A 234 4.42 -14.70 1.83
CA ALA A 234 3.85 -15.54 2.88
C ALA A 234 2.57 -16.26 2.44
N THR A 235 1.98 -15.85 1.31
CA THR A 235 0.78 -16.42 0.67
C THR A 235 -0.44 -16.36 1.59
N ALA A 236 -1.30 -17.37 1.58
CA ALA A 236 -2.63 -17.32 2.20
C ALA A 236 -2.60 -17.15 3.72
N ILE A 237 -1.72 -17.86 4.42
CA ILE A 237 -1.74 -17.96 5.90
C ILE A 237 -0.34 -17.91 6.55
N GLY A 238 0.70 -17.53 5.81
CA GLY A 238 2.04 -17.42 6.40
C GLY A 238 3.03 -18.50 5.98
N THR A 239 2.52 -19.64 5.50
CA THR A 239 3.34 -20.84 5.27
C THR A 239 4.14 -20.77 3.96
N GLY A 240 3.82 -19.85 3.05
CA GLY A 240 4.40 -19.80 1.72
C GLY A 240 3.91 -20.91 0.77
N ILE A 241 2.82 -21.60 1.11
CA ILE A 241 2.26 -22.66 0.27
C ILE A 241 1.83 -22.11 -1.10
N CYS A 242 2.03 -22.89 -2.16
CA CYS A 242 1.78 -22.49 -3.55
C CYS A 242 2.71 -21.39 -4.10
N ALA A 243 3.81 -21.07 -3.44
CA ALA A 243 4.90 -20.27 -3.99
C ALA A 243 6.21 -21.06 -4.03
N ASP A 244 7.10 -20.76 -4.97
CA ASP A 244 8.47 -21.30 -4.95
C ASP A 244 9.20 -20.83 -3.68
N LEU A 245 9.98 -21.70 -3.05
CA LEU A 245 10.72 -21.40 -1.82
C LEU A 245 11.65 -20.19 -1.95
N ARG A 246 12.08 -19.87 -3.17
CA ARG A 246 12.95 -18.72 -3.50
C ARG A 246 12.15 -17.45 -3.78
N PHE A 247 10.85 -17.54 -4.09
CA PHE A 247 10.00 -16.42 -4.49
C PHE A 247 10.03 -15.29 -3.48
N ARG A 248 9.78 -15.61 -2.20
CA ARG A 248 9.76 -14.62 -1.13
C ARG A 248 11.04 -13.78 -1.05
N LYS A 249 12.21 -14.42 -1.19
CA LYS A 249 13.50 -13.73 -1.15
C LYS A 249 13.70 -12.86 -2.39
N SER A 250 13.34 -13.36 -3.57
CA SER A 250 13.46 -12.61 -4.82
C SER A 250 12.50 -11.41 -4.86
N ALA A 251 11.21 -11.60 -4.54
CA ALA A 251 10.21 -10.55 -4.53
C ALA A 251 10.58 -9.40 -3.58
N ILE A 252 11.02 -9.70 -2.36
CA ILE A 252 11.48 -8.68 -1.40
C ILE A 252 12.71 -7.93 -1.92
N LYS A 253 13.68 -8.62 -2.53
CA LYS A 253 14.87 -8.01 -3.13
C LYS A 253 14.48 -7.02 -4.24
N HIS A 254 13.63 -7.44 -5.18
CA HIS A 254 13.19 -6.58 -6.28
C HIS A 254 12.36 -5.41 -5.78
N LEU A 255 11.47 -5.62 -4.81
CA LEU A 255 10.69 -4.56 -4.21
C LEU A 255 11.55 -3.51 -3.51
N ALA A 256 12.59 -3.94 -2.78
CA ALA A 256 13.58 -3.04 -2.18
C ALA A 256 14.34 -2.23 -3.24
N GLN A 257 14.75 -2.88 -4.35
CA GLN A 257 15.48 -2.21 -5.44
C GLN A 257 14.62 -1.18 -6.17
N ILE A 258 13.36 -1.52 -6.44
CA ILE A 258 12.41 -0.64 -7.14
C ILE A 258 12.10 0.60 -6.31
N THR A 259 11.84 0.40 -5.01
CA THR A 259 11.38 1.48 -4.13
C THR A 259 12.52 2.32 -3.56
N GLY A 260 13.74 1.77 -3.48
CA GLY A 260 14.85 2.37 -2.74
C GLY A 260 14.63 2.40 -1.22
N LEU A 261 13.56 1.76 -0.72
CA LEU A 261 13.21 1.68 0.69
C LEU A 261 13.94 0.50 1.36
N PRO A 262 14.10 0.51 2.71
CA PRO A 262 14.69 -0.60 3.46
C PRO A 262 13.71 -1.78 3.61
N VAL A 263 13.14 -2.25 2.48
CA VAL A 263 12.15 -3.32 2.47
C VAL A 263 12.79 -4.63 2.90
N THR A 264 12.18 -5.29 3.88
CA THR A 264 12.65 -6.59 4.40
C THR A 264 11.49 -7.56 4.56
N ALA A 265 11.79 -8.85 4.44
CA ALA A 265 10.85 -9.90 4.78
C ALA A 265 10.63 -9.91 6.30
N ALA A 266 9.38 -10.07 6.75
CA ALA A 266 9.10 -10.31 8.15
C ALA A 266 9.79 -11.60 8.64
N PRO A 267 10.43 -11.60 9.82
CA PRO A 267 11.19 -12.76 10.29
C PRO A 267 10.31 -14.00 10.48
N ASP A 268 9.09 -13.80 10.94
CA ASP A 268 8.07 -14.84 11.04
C ASP A 268 6.91 -14.47 10.09
N PRO A 269 6.76 -15.18 8.95
CA PRO A 269 5.69 -14.90 7.99
C PRO A 269 4.30 -15.25 8.51
N VAL A 270 4.16 -16.23 9.41
CA VAL A 270 2.86 -16.64 9.97
C VAL A 270 2.36 -15.58 10.95
N ALA A 271 3.23 -15.12 11.86
CA ALA A 271 2.88 -14.02 12.75
C ALA A 271 2.57 -12.73 11.97
N ALA A 272 3.27 -12.49 10.86
CA ALA A 272 3.07 -11.28 10.06
C ALA A 272 1.72 -11.23 9.32
N MET A 273 0.98 -12.34 9.21
CA MET A 273 -0.36 -12.36 8.61
C MET A 273 -1.42 -11.68 9.48
N THR A 274 -1.22 -11.64 10.80
CA THR A 274 -2.15 -11.04 11.76
C THR A 274 -1.64 -9.72 12.32
N ASP A 275 -0.39 -9.35 12.02
CA ASP A 275 0.30 -8.20 12.59
C ASP A 275 0.29 -6.98 11.63
N MET A 276 -0.66 -6.09 11.88
CA MET A 276 -0.75 -4.77 11.25
C MET A 276 -0.07 -3.67 12.07
N ALA A 277 0.44 -3.99 13.26
CA ALA A 277 0.81 -2.99 14.27
C ALA A 277 2.32 -2.80 14.43
N ARG A 278 3.15 -3.87 14.32
CA ARG A 278 4.56 -3.94 14.79
C ARG A 278 4.99 -2.76 15.67
N THR A 279 4.36 -2.65 16.83
CA THR A 279 4.76 -1.75 17.93
C THR A 279 5.79 -2.39 18.85
N TRP A 280 6.44 -3.48 18.44
CA TRP A 280 7.28 -4.27 19.36
C TRP A 280 8.77 -4.23 19.03
N PRO A 281 9.51 -3.23 19.55
CA PRO A 281 10.91 -3.39 19.82
C PRO A 281 11.07 -3.84 21.28
N ARG A 282 10.74 -5.09 21.64
CA ARG A 282 11.47 -5.68 22.79
C ARG A 282 12.86 -6.05 22.30
N ARG A 283 13.74 -5.05 22.26
CA ARG A 283 15.07 -5.29 22.82
C ARG A 283 14.83 -5.57 24.29
N LEU A 284 14.69 -6.84 24.67
CA LEU A 284 15.04 -7.22 26.03
C LEU A 284 16.51 -6.82 26.19
N PRO A 285 16.87 -5.91 27.12
CA PRO A 285 18.27 -5.67 27.39
C PRO A 285 18.86 -6.99 27.87
N SER A 286 19.73 -7.61 27.07
CA SER A 286 20.63 -8.63 27.57
C SER A 286 21.69 -7.91 28.41
N ARG A 287 21.39 -7.70 29.69
CA ARG A 287 22.33 -7.34 30.76
C ARG A 287 21.77 -7.92 32.07
N ALA A 288 22.54 -8.56 32.95
CA ALA A 288 23.98 -8.69 33.06
C ALA A 288 24.31 -9.93 33.91
N SER A 289 25.57 -10.36 33.80
CA SER A 289 26.27 -11.33 34.62
C SER A 289 26.03 -11.18 36.13
N PRO A 290 26.07 -12.28 36.91
CA PRO A 290 26.15 -12.21 38.35
C PRO A 290 27.59 -11.92 38.76
N CYS A 291 27.85 -10.70 39.25
CA CYS A 291 29.05 -10.42 40.04
C CYS A 291 28.67 -9.48 41.20
N THR A 292 29.12 -9.92 42.38
CA THR A 292 29.02 -9.38 43.75
C THR A 292 27.66 -9.46 44.41
#